data_AF-G6Y4A8-F1
#
_entry.id   AF-G6Y4A8-F1
#
_cell.length_a   1.000
_cell.length_b   1.000
_cell.length_c   1.000
_cell.angle_alpha   90.00
_cell.angle_beta   90.00
_cell.angle_gamma   90.00
#
_symmetry.space_group_name_H-M   'P 1'
#
loop_
_entity.id
_entity.type
_entity.pdbx_description
1 polymer ?
#
loop_
_entity_poly.entity_id
_entity_poly.type
_entity_poly.pdbx_seq_one_letter_code
_entity_poly.pdbx_strand_id
1 'polypeptide(L)'
;MRVDVIDSFDTLVQLRGNWDAVYEADPEAQYFMSWTWMAGWFKRLRYQWLVLGAREDDASGYVGFFPLQLRTERARDGAFHNELRTGGGYFAGYAGFICDPDVQDAVIRAFAEHAKQLNWAKLHLENIFASQRRLDAFLGEFAAPEFQTGKVRRPDDGDHIDHDIYVYVNLPGDWEEFLNERLGAATRKTARRTLRAIDDAAEYRVTDVTAATLERDLQTLLQFWENQWGAKLAARYHPGLPQAMMTNFRNMLRCAFEDDALYLPVLWQGDNPIGAQATLIDRKNRTLIGMLNGRDLEIKKPAPGFALHLYSIRWAIQNGFAVYDLQTGDFSYKYDFGGLERRVECLLVSTATRRNLRDRLEGRSLPVVLARAKALHQAGDLVGAARACRQILDADPDHAGALQLLQQLDTARRSRLPQDLSTAARLHQAGNLADAEKMYREILDIEPGHFDVRYLLGVVCLQQRRYEDAERQLSQAIAIRPDVPAAHYNRGLALVKLDRIEEGLASLDACIGLAPGHAQALALRDTALKTFQHAARAAE
;
A
#
# COMPACT_ATOMS: atom_id res chain seq x y z
N MET A 1 -3.34 -8.27 -29.15
CA MET A 1 -3.63 -7.06 -28.36
C MET A 1 -2.35 -6.58 -27.73
N ARG A 2 -1.92 -5.36 -28.05
CA ARG A 2 -0.79 -4.67 -27.41
C ARG A 2 -1.31 -3.87 -26.22
N VAL A 3 -0.51 -3.77 -25.16
CA VAL A 3 -0.82 -2.94 -23.99
C VAL A 3 0.33 -1.96 -23.78
N ASP A 4 0.01 -0.68 -23.79
CA ASP A 4 0.93 0.40 -23.46
C ASP A 4 0.65 0.91 -22.03
N VAL A 5 1.70 1.36 -21.34
CA VAL A 5 1.57 1.97 -20.01
C VAL A 5 1.57 3.48 -20.14
N ILE A 6 0.45 4.10 -19.80
CA ILE A 6 0.27 5.55 -19.78
C ILE A 6 0.47 6.02 -18.33
N ASP A 7 1.53 6.77 -18.07
CA ASP A 7 1.91 7.23 -16.72
C ASP A 7 2.28 8.73 -16.67
N SER A 8 2.03 9.44 -17.78
CA SER A 8 2.17 10.89 -17.90
C SER A 8 0.81 11.55 -18.06
N PHE A 9 0.56 12.60 -17.28
CA PHE A 9 -0.71 13.34 -17.37
C PHE A 9 -0.87 14.03 -18.72
N ASP A 10 0.21 14.52 -19.33
CA ASP A 10 0.17 15.15 -20.65
C ASP A 10 -0.25 14.16 -21.74
N THR A 11 0.29 12.94 -21.67
CA THR A 11 -0.11 11.85 -22.57
C THR A 11 -1.55 11.45 -22.33
N LEU A 12 -1.96 11.32 -21.06
CA LEU A 12 -3.33 10.98 -20.71
C LEU A 12 -4.30 12.00 -21.32
N VAL A 13 -4.06 13.32 -21.18
CA VAL A 13 -4.92 14.39 -21.70
C VAL A 13 -5.16 14.29 -23.21
N GLN A 14 -4.13 13.89 -23.96
CA GLN A 14 -4.26 13.68 -25.41
C GLN A 14 -5.20 12.52 -25.77
N LEU A 15 -5.47 11.62 -24.84
CA LEU A 15 -6.32 10.44 -25.03
C LEU A 15 -7.79 10.66 -24.67
N ARG A 16 -8.20 11.86 -24.22
CA ARG A 16 -9.60 12.14 -23.82
C ARG A 16 -10.61 11.63 -24.84
N GLY A 17 -10.47 12.02 -26.11
CA GLY A 17 -11.43 11.63 -27.14
C GLY A 17 -11.52 10.12 -27.36
N ASN A 18 -10.40 9.40 -27.23
CA ASN A 18 -10.39 7.95 -27.34
C ASN A 18 -10.98 7.28 -26.08
N TRP A 19 -10.67 7.82 -24.90
CA TRP A 19 -11.26 7.36 -23.64
C TRP A 19 -12.77 7.49 -23.64
N ASP A 20 -13.28 8.66 -24.04
CA ASP A 20 -14.71 8.93 -24.13
C ASP A 20 -15.38 7.97 -25.12
N ALA A 21 -14.76 7.70 -26.28
CA ALA A 21 -15.28 6.72 -27.25
C ALA A 21 -15.39 5.29 -26.67
N VAL A 22 -14.35 4.81 -25.98
CA VAL A 22 -14.38 3.48 -25.32
C VAL A 22 -15.39 3.47 -24.17
N TYR A 23 -15.44 4.56 -23.39
CA TYR A 23 -16.38 4.70 -22.28
C TYR A 23 -17.82 4.63 -22.75
N GLU A 24 -18.18 5.33 -23.84
CA GLU A 24 -19.51 5.32 -24.43
C GLU A 24 -19.87 3.96 -25.06
N ALA A 25 -18.91 3.27 -25.68
CA ALA A 25 -19.13 1.96 -26.29
C ALA A 25 -19.32 0.83 -25.26
N ASP A 26 -18.67 0.91 -24.10
CA ASP A 26 -18.70 -0.16 -23.10
C ASP A 26 -20.02 -0.18 -22.30
N PRO A 27 -20.86 -1.22 -22.42
CA PRO A 27 -22.14 -1.30 -21.71
C PRO A 27 -21.99 -1.43 -20.18
N GLU A 28 -20.84 -1.89 -19.69
CA GLU A 28 -20.57 -2.04 -18.24
C GLU A 28 -19.85 -0.82 -17.64
N ALA A 29 -19.36 0.12 -18.46
CA ALA A 29 -18.70 1.32 -17.96
C ALA A 29 -19.63 2.20 -17.10
N GLN A 30 -19.14 2.59 -15.92
CA GLN A 30 -19.82 3.42 -14.92
C GLN A 30 -19.11 4.77 -14.78
N TYR A 31 -19.81 5.82 -14.34
CA TYR A 31 -19.28 7.18 -14.16
C TYR A 31 -17.89 7.29 -13.55
N PHE A 32 -17.57 6.46 -12.54
CA PHE A 32 -16.27 6.52 -11.89
C PHE A 32 -15.11 6.01 -12.75
N MET A 33 -15.37 5.45 -13.94
CA MET A 33 -14.36 5.15 -14.97
C MET A 33 -14.39 6.16 -16.14
N SER A 34 -15.24 7.19 -16.07
CA SER A 34 -15.26 8.28 -17.04
C SER A 34 -13.95 9.07 -17.01
N TRP A 35 -13.68 9.75 -18.13
CA TRP A 35 -12.57 10.69 -18.22
C TRP A 35 -12.61 11.75 -17.12
N THR A 36 -13.77 12.40 -16.92
CA THR A 36 -14.00 13.45 -15.92
C THR A 36 -13.53 13.02 -14.53
N TRP A 37 -13.90 11.81 -14.12
CA TRP A 37 -13.49 11.30 -12.82
C TRP A 37 -12.01 10.92 -12.80
N MET A 38 -11.54 10.12 -13.76
CA MET A 38 -10.17 9.59 -13.77
C MET A 38 -9.12 10.69 -13.91
N ALA A 39 -9.30 11.63 -14.84
CA ALA A 39 -8.37 12.73 -15.04
C ALA A 39 -8.32 13.66 -13.82
N GLY A 40 -9.49 13.98 -13.23
CA GLY A 40 -9.56 14.77 -11.99
C GLY A 40 -8.85 14.09 -10.82
N TRP A 41 -9.04 12.77 -10.68
CA TRP A 41 -8.40 11.92 -9.69
C TRP A 41 -6.87 11.89 -9.85
N PHE A 42 -6.38 11.62 -11.06
CA PHE A 42 -4.94 11.50 -11.35
C PHE A 42 -4.19 12.82 -11.30
N LYS A 43 -4.83 13.94 -11.66
CA LYS A 43 -4.20 15.27 -11.63
C LYS A 43 -3.76 15.71 -10.25
N ARG A 44 -4.51 15.34 -9.20
CA ARG A 44 -4.36 15.93 -7.86
C ARG A 44 -3.83 14.97 -6.80
N LEU A 45 -3.79 13.69 -7.08
CA LEU A 45 -3.30 12.72 -6.09
C LEU A 45 -1.79 12.57 -6.13
N ARG A 46 -1.20 12.54 -4.94
CA ARG A 46 0.23 12.30 -4.71
C ARG A 46 0.64 10.83 -4.89
N TYR A 47 -0.29 9.98 -5.31
CA TYR A 47 -0.02 8.57 -5.54
C TYR A 47 0.42 8.35 -6.98
N GLN A 48 1.30 7.37 -7.16
CA GLN A 48 1.72 6.96 -8.49
C GLN A 48 0.55 6.23 -9.14
N TRP A 49 0.12 6.73 -10.29
CA TRP A 49 -0.92 6.11 -11.10
C TRP A 49 -0.31 5.63 -12.41
N LEU A 50 -0.97 4.68 -13.03
CA LEU A 50 -0.71 4.26 -14.40
C LEU A 50 -2.03 3.80 -15.02
N VAL A 51 -2.15 3.89 -16.33
CA VAL A 51 -3.26 3.30 -17.08
C VAL A 51 -2.68 2.31 -18.06
N LEU A 52 -3.22 1.09 -18.07
CA LEU A 52 -2.94 0.15 -19.15
C LEU A 52 -3.89 0.48 -20.30
N GLY A 53 -3.37 0.93 -21.43
CA GLY A 53 -4.13 1.16 -22.65
C GLY A 53 -3.98 -0.02 -23.60
N ALA A 54 -5.08 -0.67 -23.97
CA ALA A 54 -5.08 -1.79 -24.91
C ALA A 54 -5.42 -1.32 -26.33
N ARG A 55 -4.68 -1.78 -27.34
CA ARG A 55 -4.94 -1.52 -28.76
C ARG A 55 -4.56 -2.73 -29.62
N GLU A 56 -5.19 -2.86 -30.78
CA GLU A 56 -4.98 -4.02 -31.64
C GLU A 56 -3.58 -4.03 -32.26
N ASP A 57 -3.15 -2.88 -32.76
CA ASP A 57 -1.84 -2.67 -33.40
C ASP A 57 -1.29 -1.25 -33.18
N ASP A 58 -0.17 -0.93 -33.85
CA ASP A 58 0.53 0.34 -33.68
C ASP A 58 -0.14 1.56 -34.32
N ALA A 59 -1.07 1.34 -35.25
CA ALA A 59 -1.77 2.39 -35.96
C ALA A 59 -3.19 2.64 -35.42
N SER A 60 -3.72 1.70 -34.64
CA SER A 60 -5.07 1.74 -34.09
C SER A 60 -5.18 2.60 -32.84
N GLY A 61 -6.37 3.16 -32.64
CA GLY A 61 -6.77 3.75 -31.35
C GLY A 61 -6.85 2.68 -30.26
N TYR A 62 -6.87 3.13 -29.01
CA TYR A 62 -7.12 2.26 -27.87
C TYR A 62 -8.57 1.75 -27.88
N VAL A 63 -8.73 0.47 -27.58
CA VAL A 63 -10.01 -0.24 -27.44
C VAL A 63 -10.28 -0.64 -25.99
N GLY A 64 -9.43 -0.21 -25.06
CA GLY A 64 -9.64 -0.43 -23.64
C GLY A 64 -8.69 0.38 -22.77
N PHE A 65 -9.14 0.69 -21.56
CA PHE A 65 -8.34 1.33 -20.52
C PHE A 65 -8.53 0.66 -19.16
N PHE A 66 -7.43 0.29 -18.51
CA PHE A 66 -7.43 -0.17 -17.13
C PHE A 66 -6.66 0.81 -16.25
N PRO A 67 -7.37 1.78 -15.62
CA PRO A 67 -6.76 2.69 -14.67
C PRO A 67 -6.33 1.96 -13.39
N LEU A 68 -5.10 2.21 -12.97
CA LEU A 68 -4.46 1.59 -11.81
C LEU A 68 -3.74 2.63 -10.94
N GLN A 69 -3.58 2.29 -9.67
CA GLN A 69 -2.75 3.00 -8.71
C GLN A 69 -1.64 2.06 -8.23
N LEU A 70 -0.41 2.56 -8.23
CA LEU A 70 0.74 1.91 -7.64
C LEU A 70 0.96 2.46 -6.22
N ARG A 71 0.85 1.57 -5.24
CA ARG A 71 1.25 1.83 -3.86
C ARG A 71 2.52 1.08 -3.54
N THR A 72 3.25 1.65 -2.60
CA THR A 72 4.42 1.01 -2.03
C THR A 72 4.23 1.00 -0.53
N GLU A 73 4.17 -0.18 0.05
CA GLU A 73 3.92 -0.39 1.46
C GLU A 73 5.16 -0.99 2.11
N ARG A 74 5.27 -0.85 3.44
CA ARG A 74 6.36 -1.44 4.22
C ARG A 74 5.80 -2.59 5.05
N ALA A 75 6.32 -3.79 4.82
CA ALA A 75 5.98 -4.98 5.58
C ALA A 75 6.52 -4.89 7.03
N ARG A 76 6.04 -5.78 7.91
CA ARG A 76 6.43 -5.80 9.34
C ARG A 76 7.92 -6.05 9.55
N ASP A 77 8.53 -6.83 8.67
CA ASP A 77 9.97 -7.08 8.69
C ASP A 77 10.79 -5.86 8.20
N GLY A 78 10.11 -4.84 7.66
CA GLY A 78 10.70 -3.61 7.17
C GLY A 78 10.99 -3.58 5.67
N ALA A 79 10.70 -4.66 4.91
CA ALA A 79 10.83 -4.67 3.45
C ALA A 79 9.77 -3.79 2.80
N PHE A 80 10.12 -3.19 1.67
CA PHE A 80 9.14 -2.55 0.80
C PHE A 80 8.58 -3.56 -0.20
N HIS A 81 7.27 -3.47 -0.46
CA HIS A 81 6.57 -4.20 -1.51
C HIS A 81 5.59 -3.27 -2.23
N ASN A 82 5.25 -3.62 -3.47
CA ASN A 82 4.31 -2.87 -4.27
C ASN A 82 2.92 -3.50 -4.24
N GLU A 83 1.90 -2.66 -4.24
CA GLU A 83 0.51 -3.07 -4.39
C GLU A 83 -0.09 -2.29 -5.57
N LEU A 84 -0.69 -3.01 -6.52
CA LEU A 84 -1.55 -2.39 -7.53
C LEU A 84 -2.98 -2.32 -6.98
N ARG A 85 -3.68 -1.24 -7.29
CA ARG A 85 -5.10 -1.06 -6.95
C ARG A 85 -5.85 -0.50 -8.14
N THR A 86 -7.13 -0.83 -8.27
CA THR A 86 -8.01 -0.17 -9.26
C THR A 86 -7.97 1.35 -9.09
N GLY A 87 -7.80 2.06 -10.21
CA GLY A 87 -7.82 3.52 -10.23
C GLY A 87 -9.17 4.05 -9.71
N GLY A 88 -9.14 5.14 -8.95
CA GLY A 88 -10.34 5.72 -8.33
C GLY A 88 -10.85 5.03 -7.06
N GLY A 89 -10.36 3.83 -6.70
CA GLY A 89 -10.98 2.92 -5.71
C GLY A 89 -11.25 3.47 -4.30
N TYR A 90 -10.55 4.52 -3.85
CA TYR A 90 -10.76 5.06 -2.49
C TYR A 90 -12.09 5.81 -2.31
N PHE A 91 -12.65 6.39 -3.38
CA PHE A 91 -13.97 7.06 -3.34
C PHE A 91 -14.87 6.71 -4.52
N ALA A 92 -14.41 5.90 -5.47
CA ALA A 92 -15.22 5.40 -6.56
C ALA A 92 -16.12 4.27 -6.07
N GLY A 93 -17.43 4.39 -6.29
CA GLY A 93 -18.37 3.31 -6.00
C GLY A 93 -18.25 2.12 -6.95
N TYR A 94 -17.79 2.34 -8.18
CA TYR A 94 -17.66 1.32 -9.22
C TYR A 94 -16.37 1.52 -10.04
N ALA A 95 -15.32 0.79 -9.71
CA ALA A 95 -14.03 0.87 -10.40
C ALA A 95 -13.79 -0.37 -11.28
N GLY A 96 -12.66 -0.37 -12.00
CA GLY A 96 -12.30 -1.47 -12.89
C GLY A 96 -11.61 -0.96 -14.14
N PHE A 97 -12.00 -1.53 -15.27
CA PHE A 97 -11.53 -1.17 -16.61
C PHE A 97 -12.73 -0.95 -17.54
N ILE A 98 -12.47 -0.21 -18.61
CA ILE A 98 -13.41 -0.06 -19.74
C ILE A 98 -12.82 -0.72 -20.97
N CYS A 99 -13.67 -1.30 -21.80
CA CYS A 99 -13.25 -1.93 -23.05
C CYS A 99 -14.38 -1.99 -24.08
N ASP A 100 -14.00 -1.93 -25.34
CA ASP A 100 -14.87 -2.18 -26.47
C ASP A 100 -15.51 -3.59 -26.34
N PRO A 101 -16.84 -3.69 -26.36
CA PRO A 101 -17.55 -4.96 -26.17
C PRO A 101 -17.24 -6.01 -27.25
N ASP A 102 -16.87 -5.60 -28.46
CA ASP A 102 -16.62 -6.50 -29.59
C ASP A 102 -15.30 -7.27 -29.44
N VAL A 103 -14.33 -6.68 -28.72
CA VAL A 103 -13.00 -7.25 -28.48
C VAL A 103 -12.67 -7.47 -27.00
N GLN A 104 -13.68 -7.38 -26.13
CA GLN A 104 -13.50 -7.37 -24.67
C GLN A 104 -12.67 -8.55 -24.12
N ASP A 105 -12.90 -9.79 -24.59
CA ASP A 105 -12.19 -10.95 -24.06
C ASP A 105 -10.67 -10.86 -24.32
N ALA A 106 -10.28 -10.32 -25.48
CA ALA A 106 -8.87 -10.11 -25.83
C ALA A 106 -8.25 -8.97 -25.02
N VAL A 107 -9.00 -7.89 -24.80
CA VAL A 107 -8.56 -6.73 -23.99
C VAL A 107 -8.36 -7.14 -22.52
N ILE A 108 -9.33 -7.84 -21.94
CA ILE A 108 -9.32 -8.24 -20.53
C ILE A 108 -8.13 -9.16 -20.24
N ARG A 109 -7.90 -10.16 -21.09
CA ARG A 109 -6.74 -11.05 -20.96
C ARG A 109 -5.44 -10.28 -21.12
N ALA A 110 -5.36 -9.37 -22.09
CA ALA A 110 -4.17 -8.55 -22.29
C ALA A 110 -3.85 -7.66 -21.07
N PHE A 111 -4.87 -7.12 -20.40
CA PHE A 111 -4.68 -6.40 -19.13
C PHE A 111 -4.15 -7.28 -18.01
N ALA A 112 -4.70 -8.49 -17.84
CA ALA A 112 -4.22 -9.42 -16.83
C ALA A 112 -2.78 -9.88 -17.12
N GLU A 113 -2.46 -10.22 -18.36
CA GLU A 113 -1.11 -10.58 -18.80
C GLU A 113 -0.12 -9.44 -18.57
N HIS A 114 -0.48 -8.21 -18.96
CA HIS A 114 0.38 -7.07 -18.74
C HIS A 114 0.54 -6.75 -17.24
N ALA A 115 -0.51 -6.92 -16.43
CA ALA A 115 -0.39 -6.78 -14.99
C ALA A 115 0.67 -7.75 -14.41
N LYS A 116 0.76 -9.00 -14.88
CA LYS A 116 1.81 -9.97 -14.46
C LYS A 116 3.24 -9.52 -14.84
N GLN A 117 3.39 -8.61 -15.79
CA GLN A 117 4.69 -8.03 -16.17
C GLN A 117 5.15 -6.91 -15.23
N LEU A 118 4.25 -6.32 -14.44
CA LEU A 118 4.58 -5.35 -13.39
C LEU A 118 5.05 -6.05 -12.11
N ASN A 119 5.87 -5.38 -11.30
CA ASN A 119 6.43 -5.98 -10.08
C ASN A 119 5.60 -5.59 -8.85
N TRP A 120 4.67 -6.46 -8.44
CA TRP A 120 3.80 -6.25 -7.29
C TRP A 120 3.60 -7.53 -6.48
N ALA A 121 3.25 -7.37 -5.20
CA ALA A 121 2.93 -8.47 -4.30
C ALA A 121 1.41 -8.70 -4.20
N LYS A 122 0.63 -7.63 -4.38
CA LYS A 122 -0.83 -7.66 -4.37
C LYS A 122 -1.43 -6.80 -5.47
N LEU A 123 -2.48 -7.29 -6.10
CA LEU A 123 -3.39 -6.54 -6.97
C LEU A 123 -4.77 -6.52 -6.31
N HIS A 124 -5.18 -5.34 -5.86
CA HIS A 124 -6.48 -5.08 -5.28
C HIS A 124 -7.45 -4.63 -6.37
N LEU A 125 -8.52 -5.39 -6.55
CA LEU A 125 -9.65 -5.01 -7.37
C LEU A 125 -10.75 -4.53 -6.43
N GLU A 126 -10.74 -3.24 -6.13
CA GLU A 126 -11.65 -2.61 -5.17
C GLU A 126 -12.89 -2.07 -5.89
N ASN A 127 -14.07 -2.26 -5.28
CA ASN A 127 -15.34 -1.75 -5.77
C ASN A 127 -15.69 -2.19 -7.20
N ILE A 128 -15.50 -3.48 -7.54
CA ILE A 128 -15.79 -4.00 -8.87
C ILE A 128 -17.27 -4.35 -9.01
N PHE A 129 -17.94 -3.67 -9.94
CA PHE A 129 -19.26 -4.03 -10.43
C PHE A 129 -19.15 -4.40 -11.91
N ALA A 130 -18.92 -5.69 -12.18
CA ALA A 130 -18.74 -6.22 -13.52
C ALA A 130 -19.43 -7.57 -13.66
N SER A 131 -19.74 -7.98 -14.88
CA SER A 131 -20.32 -9.28 -15.17
C SER A 131 -19.39 -10.42 -14.78
N GLN A 132 -19.97 -11.58 -14.43
CA GLN A 132 -19.20 -12.77 -14.10
C GLN A 132 -18.26 -13.18 -15.24
N ARG A 133 -18.67 -12.98 -16.50
CA ARG A 133 -17.83 -13.22 -17.68
C ARG A 133 -16.53 -12.40 -17.63
N ARG A 134 -16.62 -11.09 -17.36
CA ARG A 134 -15.43 -10.22 -17.27
C ARG A 134 -14.54 -10.61 -16.10
N LEU A 135 -15.14 -10.91 -14.95
CA LEU A 135 -14.42 -11.36 -13.77
C LEU A 135 -13.69 -12.67 -14.01
N ASP A 136 -14.35 -13.67 -14.57
CA ASP A 136 -13.76 -14.97 -14.87
C ASP A 136 -12.64 -14.86 -15.92
N ALA A 137 -12.84 -14.04 -16.97
CA ALA A 137 -11.84 -13.79 -17.98
C ALA A 137 -10.58 -13.12 -17.41
N PHE A 138 -10.73 -12.16 -16.49
CA PHE A 138 -9.60 -11.48 -15.86
C PHE A 138 -8.91 -12.35 -14.80
N LEU A 139 -9.68 -12.90 -13.86
CA LEU A 139 -9.15 -13.66 -12.73
C LEU A 139 -8.62 -15.04 -13.15
N GLY A 140 -9.14 -15.61 -14.24
CA GLY A 140 -8.69 -16.88 -14.80
C GLY A 140 -7.22 -16.86 -15.23
N GLU A 141 -6.65 -15.69 -15.53
CA GLU A 141 -5.24 -15.53 -15.88
C GLU A 141 -4.28 -15.59 -14.67
N PHE A 142 -4.83 -15.63 -13.44
CA PHE A 142 -4.09 -15.68 -12.17
C PHE A 142 -4.27 -17.03 -11.47
N ALA A 143 -3.64 -18.07 -12.02
CA ALA A 143 -3.78 -19.44 -11.53
C ALA A 143 -2.79 -19.81 -10.41
N ALA A 144 -3.16 -20.81 -9.61
CA ALA A 144 -2.27 -21.48 -8.68
C ALA A 144 -1.21 -22.33 -9.44
N PRO A 145 0.00 -22.55 -8.87
CA PRO A 145 0.42 -22.14 -7.53
C PRO A 145 0.98 -20.71 -7.47
N GLU A 146 1.13 -20.01 -8.58
CA GLU A 146 1.81 -18.70 -8.66
C GLU A 146 1.02 -17.58 -7.98
N PHE A 147 -0.31 -17.63 -8.12
CA PHE A 147 -1.23 -16.63 -7.59
C PHE A 147 -2.28 -17.24 -6.67
N GLN A 148 -2.72 -16.42 -5.71
CA GLN A 148 -3.87 -16.69 -4.85
C GLN A 148 -4.90 -15.60 -5.09
N THR A 149 -6.11 -15.99 -5.50
CA THR A 149 -7.24 -15.09 -5.67
C THR A 149 -8.24 -15.27 -4.52
N GLY A 150 -8.86 -14.20 -4.07
CA GLY A 150 -9.86 -14.29 -3.00
C GLY A 150 -10.64 -13.01 -2.77
N LYS A 151 -11.79 -13.15 -2.13
CA LYS A 151 -12.62 -12.01 -1.72
C LYS A 151 -12.04 -11.35 -0.46
N VAL A 152 -11.93 -10.03 -0.49
CA VAL A 152 -11.58 -9.21 0.66
C VAL A 152 -12.88 -8.74 1.30
N ARG A 153 -13.09 -9.11 2.57
CA ARG A 153 -14.21 -8.56 3.35
C ARG A 153 -13.86 -7.15 3.76
N ARG A 154 -14.81 -6.22 3.59
CA ARG A 154 -14.70 -4.89 4.17
C ARG A 154 -14.72 -4.99 5.70
N PRO A 155 -14.00 -4.09 6.40
CA PRO A 155 -14.08 -4.03 7.85
C PRO A 155 -15.52 -3.77 8.30
N ASP A 156 -15.98 -4.50 9.33
CA ASP A 156 -17.22 -4.16 10.01
C ASP A 156 -17.00 -2.88 10.82
N ASP A 157 -17.79 -1.85 10.53
CA ASP A 157 -17.68 -0.56 11.18
C ASP A 157 -18.38 -0.50 12.55
N GLY A 158 -18.89 -1.64 13.02
CA GLY A 158 -19.69 -1.78 14.24
C GLY A 158 -21.10 -1.21 14.09
N ASP A 159 -21.49 -0.88 12.85
CA ASP A 159 -22.78 -0.33 12.48
C ASP A 159 -23.74 -1.42 11.94
N HIS A 160 -23.27 -2.66 11.82
CA HIS A 160 -24.01 -3.78 11.24
C HIS A 160 -24.50 -3.49 9.81
N ILE A 161 -23.72 -2.71 9.05
CA ILE A 161 -23.99 -2.38 7.65
C ILE A 161 -23.09 -3.23 6.75
N ASP A 162 -23.68 -3.90 5.76
CA ASP A 162 -22.93 -4.59 4.71
C ASP A 162 -22.54 -3.60 3.59
N HIS A 163 -21.28 -3.17 3.61
CA HIS A 163 -20.72 -2.25 2.61
C HIS A 163 -20.33 -2.93 1.28
N ASP A 164 -20.54 -4.24 1.12
CA ASP A 164 -20.50 -4.88 -0.19
C ASP A 164 -21.85 -4.74 -0.94
N ILE A 165 -22.90 -4.29 -0.25
CA ILE A 165 -24.21 -4.01 -0.84
C ILE A 165 -24.26 -2.54 -1.26
N TYR A 166 -24.63 -2.30 -2.51
CA TYR A 166 -24.93 -0.98 -3.03
C TYR A 166 -26.43 -0.90 -3.29
N VAL A 167 -27.07 0.14 -2.77
CA VAL A 167 -28.52 0.33 -2.90
C VAL A 167 -28.79 1.35 -3.98
N TYR A 168 -29.78 1.08 -4.82
CA TYR A 168 -30.21 1.96 -5.91
C TYR A 168 -31.72 1.90 -6.08
N VAL A 169 -32.27 2.86 -6.83
CA VAL A 169 -33.71 2.95 -7.05
C VAL A 169 -33.98 3.09 -8.55
N ASN A 170 -34.85 2.24 -9.07
CA ASN A 170 -35.36 2.38 -10.44
C ASN A 170 -36.38 3.51 -10.50
N LEU A 171 -36.13 4.48 -11.36
CA LEU A 171 -36.95 5.66 -11.54
C LEU A 171 -37.94 5.44 -12.70
N PRO A 172 -39.26 5.51 -12.45
CA PRO A 172 -40.23 5.56 -13.52
C PRO A 172 -40.16 6.91 -14.26
N GLY A 173 -40.86 7.01 -15.39
CA GLY A 173 -40.90 8.24 -16.19
C GLY A 173 -41.74 9.37 -15.58
N ASP A 174 -42.52 9.08 -14.54
CA ASP A 174 -43.43 10.02 -13.89
C ASP A 174 -43.26 10.05 -12.37
N TRP A 175 -43.41 11.24 -11.79
CA TRP A 175 -43.23 11.46 -10.35
C TRP A 175 -44.35 10.83 -9.51
N GLU A 176 -45.60 10.85 -9.99
CA GLU A 176 -46.72 10.25 -9.28
C GLU A 176 -46.65 8.72 -9.33
N GLU A 177 -46.20 8.15 -10.44
CA GLU A 177 -45.84 6.74 -10.55
C GLU A 177 -44.78 6.35 -9.50
N PHE A 178 -43.69 7.13 -9.39
CA PHE A 178 -42.66 6.88 -8.36
C PHE A 178 -43.24 6.86 -6.95
N LEU A 179 -44.04 7.87 -6.58
CA LEU A 179 -44.67 7.94 -5.27
C LEU A 179 -45.56 6.73 -4.97
N ASN A 180 -46.28 6.24 -5.97
CA ASN A 180 -47.26 5.17 -5.80
C ASN A 180 -46.63 3.77 -5.82
N GLU A 181 -45.63 3.55 -6.66
CA GLU A 181 -45.02 2.24 -6.86
C GLU A 181 -43.80 1.98 -5.98
N ARG A 182 -43.00 3.01 -5.66
CA ARG A 182 -41.74 2.84 -4.93
C ARG A 182 -41.85 3.13 -3.44
N LEU A 183 -42.77 4.00 -3.03
CA LEU A 183 -42.89 4.41 -1.62
C LEU A 183 -44.06 3.71 -0.91
N GLY A 184 -43.80 3.25 0.31
CA GLY A 184 -44.85 2.82 1.23
C GLY A 184 -45.81 3.96 1.60
N ALA A 185 -47.05 3.64 1.98
CA ALA A 185 -48.12 4.64 2.19
C ALA A 185 -47.74 5.76 3.19
N ALA A 186 -47.08 5.41 4.30
CA ALA A 186 -46.63 6.39 5.30
C ALA A 186 -45.51 7.30 4.77
N THR A 187 -44.53 6.70 4.07
CA THR A 187 -43.42 7.43 3.44
C THR A 187 -43.93 8.35 2.33
N ARG A 188 -44.86 7.88 1.49
CA ARG A 188 -45.54 8.69 0.46
C ARG A 188 -46.23 9.92 1.05
N LYS A 189 -46.97 9.77 2.15
CA LYS A 189 -47.61 10.91 2.85
C LYS A 189 -46.57 11.91 3.34
N THR A 190 -45.47 11.43 3.90
CA THR A 190 -44.36 12.27 4.36
C THR A 190 -43.68 12.99 3.20
N ALA A 191 -43.41 12.28 2.11
CA ALA A 191 -42.78 12.83 0.91
C ALA A 191 -43.59 13.98 0.31
N ARG A 192 -44.90 13.80 0.13
CA ARG A 192 -45.80 14.85 -0.37
C ARG A 192 -45.80 16.08 0.53
N ARG A 193 -45.85 15.89 1.86
CA ARG A 193 -45.81 17.01 2.82
C ARG A 193 -44.47 17.74 2.77
N THR A 194 -43.36 17.01 2.73
CA THR A 194 -42.01 17.58 2.67
C THR A 194 -41.81 18.40 1.40
N LEU A 195 -42.14 17.85 0.23
CA LEU A 195 -41.98 18.57 -1.03
C LEU A 195 -42.91 19.78 -1.12
N ARG A 196 -44.17 19.68 -0.64
CA ARG A 196 -45.06 20.84 -0.56
C ARG A 196 -44.46 21.97 0.28
N ALA A 197 -43.89 21.65 1.45
CA ALA A 197 -43.25 22.67 2.29
C ALA A 197 -42.05 23.36 1.63
N ILE A 198 -41.36 22.66 0.71
CA ILE A 198 -40.26 23.22 -0.10
C ILE A 198 -40.82 24.04 -1.27
N ASP A 199 -41.82 23.53 -1.97
CA ASP A 199 -42.42 24.16 -3.15
C ASP A 199 -43.20 25.43 -2.79
N ASP A 200 -43.86 25.45 -1.62
CA ASP A 200 -44.55 26.64 -1.08
C ASP A 200 -43.58 27.79 -0.77
N ALA A 201 -42.28 27.50 -0.63
CA ALA A 201 -41.18 28.45 -0.40
C ALA A 201 -41.36 29.42 0.78
N ALA A 202 -42.25 29.13 1.73
CA ALA A 202 -42.57 30.00 2.85
C ALA A 202 -41.50 29.98 3.96
N GLU A 203 -40.94 28.80 4.23
CA GLU A 203 -39.95 28.56 5.29
C GLU A 203 -38.69 27.89 4.75
N TYR A 204 -38.87 26.98 3.80
CA TYR A 204 -37.80 26.18 3.20
C TYR A 204 -37.59 26.58 1.74
N ARG A 205 -36.33 26.58 1.30
CA ARG A 205 -35.99 26.72 -0.12
C ARG A 205 -34.84 25.82 -0.48
N VAL A 206 -34.79 25.38 -1.73
CA VAL A 206 -33.64 24.68 -2.30
C VAL A 206 -32.98 25.58 -3.34
N THR A 207 -31.65 25.60 -3.36
CA THR A 207 -30.88 26.28 -4.40
C THR A 207 -29.99 25.30 -5.12
N ASP A 208 -29.87 25.49 -6.43
CA ASP A 208 -28.88 24.79 -7.25
C ASP A 208 -27.54 25.52 -7.23
N VAL A 209 -26.47 24.74 -7.32
CA VAL A 209 -25.11 25.26 -7.39
C VAL A 209 -24.86 26.00 -8.70
N THR A 210 -24.12 27.10 -8.62
CA THR A 210 -23.66 27.88 -9.78
C THR A 210 -22.17 28.13 -9.66
N ALA A 211 -21.52 28.62 -10.73
CA ALA A 211 -20.11 28.97 -10.68
C ALA A 211 -19.80 30.02 -9.58
N ALA A 212 -20.75 30.93 -9.31
CA ALA A 212 -20.61 31.95 -8.27
C ALA A 212 -20.79 31.40 -6.84
N THR A 213 -21.54 30.31 -6.66
CA THR A 213 -21.84 29.75 -5.33
C THR A 213 -21.08 28.47 -5.00
N LEU A 214 -20.42 27.85 -5.98
CA LEU A 214 -19.74 26.55 -5.86
C LEU A 214 -18.91 26.41 -4.59
N GLU A 215 -17.98 27.34 -4.33
CA GLU A 215 -17.07 27.21 -3.18
C GLU A 215 -17.80 27.33 -1.83
N ARG A 216 -18.83 28.18 -1.76
CA ARG A 216 -19.70 28.28 -0.57
C ARG A 216 -20.46 26.97 -0.36
N ASP A 217 -21.11 26.46 -1.40
CA ASP A 217 -21.98 25.29 -1.30
C ASP A 217 -21.18 24.01 -1.01
N LEU A 218 -20.00 23.87 -1.61
CA LEU A 218 -19.04 22.80 -1.26
C LEU A 218 -18.56 22.93 0.19
N GLN A 219 -18.27 24.14 0.66
CA GLN A 219 -17.88 24.35 2.05
C GLN A 219 -19.02 23.96 3.02
N THR A 220 -20.26 24.35 2.72
CA THR A 220 -21.44 23.96 3.50
C THR A 220 -21.59 22.44 3.56
N LEU A 221 -21.56 21.76 2.42
CA LEU A 221 -21.65 20.30 2.35
C LEU A 221 -20.57 19.62 3.20
N LEU A 222 -19.31 20.03 3.00
CA LEU A 222 -18.17 19.38 3.65
C LEU A 222 -18.14 19.65 5.14
N GLN A 223 -18.56 20.84 5.60
CA GLN A 223 -18.67 21.14 7.03
C GLN A 223 -19.70 20.25 7.71
N PHE A 224 -20.87 20.08 7.10
CA PHE A 224 -21.87 19.16 7.65
C PHE A 224 -21.36 17.73 7.66
N TRP A 225 -20.73 17.28 6.58
CA TRP A 225 -20.17 15.94 6.51
C TRP A 225 -19.11 15.71 7.60
N GLU A 226 -18.21 16.69 7.83
CA GLU A 226 -17.21 16.62 8.89
C GLU A 226 -17.86 16.55 10.28
N ASN A 227 -18.90 17.35 10.54
CA ASN A 227 -19.62 17.31 11.80
C ASN A 227 -20.28 15.95 12.05
N GLN A 228 -20.74 15.28 10.99
CA GLN A 228 -21.38 13.96 11.09
C GLN A 228 -20.38 12.81 11.29
N TRP A 229 -19.21 12.87 10.64
CA TRP A 229 -18.33 11.71 10.52
C TRP A 229 -16.91 11.92 11.05
N GLY A 230 -16.44 13.17 11.16
CA GLY A 230 -15.05 13.53 11.40
C GLY A 230 -14.49 12.94 12.70
N ALA A 231 -15.22 13.09 13.81
CA ALA A 231 -14.79 12.55 15.10
C ALA A 231 -14.68 11.01 15.09
N LYS A 232 -15.65 10.31 14.51
CA LYS A 232 -15.66 8.84 14.38
C LYS A 232 -14.46 8.36 13.57
N LEU A 233 -14.21 8.98 12.41
CA LEU A 233 -13.11 8.62 11.51
C LEU A 233 -11.73 8.93 12.10
N ALA A 234 -11.58 10.08 12.77
CA ALA A 234 -10.35 10.47 13.44
C ALA A 234 -9.97 9.50 14.57
N ALA A 235 -10.94 9.11 15.40
CA ALA A 235 -10.74 8.19 16.50
C ALA A 235 -10.42 6.76 16.03
N ARG A 236 -11.03 6.31 14.93
CA ARG A 236 -10.89 4.94 14.42
C ARG A 236 -9.61 4.72 13.60
N TYR A 237 -9.23 5.70 12.77
CA TYR A 237 -8.18 5.50 11.78
C TYR A 237 -6.96 6.38 12.03
N HIS A 238 -7.10 7.71 11.86
CA HIS A 238 -6.02 8.66 12.04
C HIS A 238 -6.57 10.09 12.19
N PRO A 239 -6.04 10.93 13.10
CA PRO A 239 -6.56 12.29 13.33
C PRO A 239 -6.62 13.19 12.09
N GLY A 240 -5.66 13.05 11.17
CA GLY A 240 -5.61 13.83 9.92
C GLY A 240 -6.47 13.28 8.77
N LEU A 241 -7.12 12.12 8.93
CA LEU A 241 -7.89 11.49 7.85
C LEU A 241 -9.08 12.33 7.39
N PRO A 242 -9.94 12.90 8.28
CA PRO A 242 -11.10 13.67 7.85
C PRO A 242 -10.73 14.85 6.95
N GLN A 243 -9.73 15.64 7.35
CA GLN A 243 -9.26 16.79 6.57
C GLN A 243 -8.72 16.37 5.19
N ALA A 244 -8.00 15.24 5.10
CA ALA A 244 -7.51 14.71 3.84
C ALA A 244 -8.68 14.26 2.93
N MET A 245 -9.70 13.60 3.48
CA MET A 245 -10.89 13.20 2.73
C MET A 245 -11.65 14.41 2.20
N MET A 246 -11.90 15.43 3.02
CA MET A 246 -12.59 16.65 2.60
C MET A 246 -11.85 17.39 1.49
N THR A 247 -10.52 17.45 1.58
CA THR A 247 -9.68 18.05 0.52
C THR A 247 -9.86 17.31 -0.81
N ASN A 248 -9.89 15.98 -0.77
CA ASN A 248 -10.11 15.16 -1.96
C ASN A 248 -11.53 15.34 -2.51
N PHE A 249 -12.56 15.29 -1.66
CA PHE A 249 -13.94 15.50 -2.09
C PHE A 249 -14.14 16.87 -2.73
N ARG A 250 -13.65 17.96 -2.11
CA ARG A 250 -13.70 19.30 -2.70
C ARG A 250 -13.12 19.32 -4.11
N ASN A 251 -11.95 18.72 -4.26
CA ASN A 251 -11.25 18.67 -5.54
C ASN A 251 -12.04 17.94 -6.62
N MET A 252 -12.58 16.76 -6.28
CA MET A 252 -13.30 15.92 -7.22
C MET A 252 -14.64 16.51 -7.62
N LEU A 253 -15.37 17.09 -6.66
CA LEU A 253 -16.64 17.76 -6.93
C LEU A 253 -16.44 19.01 -7.80
N ARG A 254 -15.32 19.73 -7.65
CA ARG A 254 -14.97 20.82 -8.56
C ARG A 254 -14.76 20.33 -9.99
N CYS A 255 -14.01 19.24 -10.18
CA CYS A 255 -13.82 18.66 -11.51
C CYS A 255 -15.15 18.19 -12.11
N ALA A 256 -16.01 17.56 -11.31
CA ALA A 256 -17.36 17.17 -11.75
C ALA A 256 -18.20 18.40 -12.13
N PHE A 257 -18.12 19.50 -11.38
CA PHE A 257 -18.82 20.75 -11.72
C PHE A 257 -18.29 21.36 -13.04
N GLU A 258 -16.98 21.39 -13.24
CA GLU A 258 -16.33 21.93 -14.44
C GLU A 258 -16.75 21.15 -15.72
N ASP A 259 -17.08 19.86 -15.59
CA ASP A 259 -17.54 18.99 -16.67
C ASP A 259 -19.09 18.79 -16.70
N ASP A 260 -19.88 19.65 -16.04
CA ASP A 260 -21.36 19.56 -15.98
C ASP A 260 -21.88 18.20 -15.47
N ALA A 261 -21.12 17.59 -14.56
CA ALA A 261 -21.37 16.28 -13.97
C ALA A 261 -21.69 16.33 -12.47
N LEU A 262 -21.96 17.52 -11.92
CA LEU A 262 -22.33 17.72 -10.52
C LEU A 262 -23.71 18.37 -10.39
N TYR A 263 -24.63 17.68 -9.74
CA TYR A 263 -25.86 18.25 -9.19
C TYR A 263 -25.71 18.41 -7.67
N LEU A 264 -25.79 19.66 -7.18
CA LEU A 264 -25.58 19.97 -5.76
C LEU A 264 -26.68 20.88 -5.23
N PRO A 265 -27.84 20.32 -4.82
CA PRO A 265 -28.87 21.07 -4.13
C PRO A 265 -28.46 21.36 -2.68
N VAL A 266 -28.72 22.60 -2.24
CA VAL A 266 -28.62 23.03 -0.84
C VAL A 266 -30.01 23.35 -0.32
N LEU A 267 -30.41 22.71 0.79
CA LEU A 267 -31.65 22.98 1.49
C LEU A 267 -31.42 24.03 2.57
N TRP A 268 -32.28 25.05 2.58
CA TRP A 268 -32.23 26.19 3.50
C TRP A 268 -33.52 26.27 4.30
N GLN A 269 -33.40 26.77 5.54
CA GLN A 269 -34.50 27.25 6.36
C GLN A 269 -34.28 28.74 6.62
N GLY A 270 -35.07 29.59 5.94
CA GLY A 270 -34.73 31.01 5.78
C GLY A 270 -33.36 31.19 5.12
N ASP A 271 -32.43 31.84 5.81
CA ASP A 271 -31.05 32.08 5.36
C ASP A 271 -30.03 31.06 5.88
N ASN A 272 -30.46 30.12 6.71
CA ASN A 272 -29.58 29.09 7.27
C ASN A 272 -29.58 27.86 6.36
N PRO A 273 -28.40 27.41 5.87
CA PRO A 273 -28.33 26.11 5.21
C PRO A 273 -28.52 25.04 6.27
N ILE A 274 -29.34 24.03 5.97
CA ILE A 274 -29.69 22.94 6.90
C ILE A 274 -29.33 21.56 6.34
N GLY A 275 -28.99 21.51 5.06
CA GLY A 275 -28.36 20.35 4.43
C GLY A 275 -27.91 20.64 3.02
N ALA A 276 -26.98 19.84 2.51
CA ALA A 276 -26.53 19.86 1.14
C ALA A 276 -26.24 18.43 0.69
N GLN A 277 -26.42 18.18 -0.60
CA GLN A 277 -26.15 16.88 -1.20
C GLN A 277 -25.33 17.05 -2.46
N ALA A 278 -24.18 16.40 -2.58
CA ALA A 278 -23.48 16.28 -3.85
C ALA A 278 -23.89 14.98 -4.55
N THR A 279 -24.32 15.15 -5.79
CA THR A 279 -24.84 14.06 -6.62
C THR A 279 -24.15 14.11 -7.98
N LEU A 280 -23.56 13.00 -8.42
CA LEU A 280 -22.86 12.92 -9.69
C LEU A 280 -23.84 12.55 -10.80
N ILE A 281 -23.65 13.13 -11.99
CA ILE A 281 -24.51 12.91 -13.14
C ILE A 281 -23.81 11.96 -14.12
N ASP A 282 -24.36 10.76 -14.28
CA ASP A 282 -23.95 9.82 -15.32
C ASP A 282 -24.97 9.87 -16.47
N ARG A 283 -24.68 10.70 -17.48
CA ARG A 283 -25.58 10.87 -18.63
C ARG A 283 -25.66 9.63 -19.49
N LYS A 284 -24.52 8.95 -19.71
CA LYS A 284 -24.43 7.69 -20.47
C LYS A 284 -25.40 6.65 -19.92
N ASN A 285 -25.29 6.37 -18.62
CA ASN A 285 -26.09 5.33 -17.97
C ASN A 285 -27.44 5.85 -17.43
N ARG A 286 -27.80 7.11 -17.73
CA ARG A 286 -28.99 7.80 -17.19
C ARG A 286 -29.14 7.58 -15.68
N THR A 287 -28.03 7.67 -14.96
CA THR A 287 -27.95 7.41 -13.51
C THR A 287 -27.54 8.68 -12.78
N LEU A 288 -28.22 8.95 -11.67
CA LEU A 288 -27.90 10.03 -10.75
C LEU A 288 -27.35 9.44 -9.45
N ILE A 289 -26.10 9.75 -9.09
CA ILE A 289 -25.34 9.04 -8.05
C ILE A 289 -25.19 9.90 -6.79
N GLY A 290 -25.89 9.55 -5.71
CA GLY A 290 -25.86 10.23 -4.41
C GLY A 290 -24.53 10.05 -3.67
N MET A 291 -23.50 10.79 -4.06
CA MET A 291 -22.13 10.60 -3.59
C MET A 291 -21.93 11.04 -2.13
N LEU A 292 -22.37 12.25 -1.76
CA LEU A 292 -22.17 12.80 -0.42
C LEU A 292 -23.42 13.52 0.06
N ASN A 293 -23.73 13.34 1.33
CA ASN A 293 -24.81 14.04 2.02
C ASN A 293 -24.27 14.64 3.31
N GLY A 294 -24.54 15.93 3.51
CA GLY A 294 -24.22 16.69 4.70
C GLY A 294 -25.48 17.35 5.23
N ARG A 295 -25.79 17.21 6.53
CA ARG A 295 -26.94 17.89 7.14
C ARG A 295 -26.71 18.35 8.58
N ASP A 296 -27.54 19.29 8.99
CA ASP A 296 -27.79 19.56 10.39
C ASP A 296 -28.45 18.33 11.05
N LEU A 297 -27.88 17.86 12.16
CA LEU A 297 -28.37 16.70 12.89
C LEU A 297 -29.51 17.05 13.85
N GLU A 298 -29.64 18.30 14.27
CA GLU A 298 -30.67 18.76 15.21
C GLU A 298 -32.03 18.93 14.52
N ILE A 299 -32.04 19.23 13.23
CA ILE A 299 -33.27 19.44 12.46
C ILE A 299 -33.89 18.09 12.08
N LYS A 300 -35.14 17.89 12.52
CA LYS A 300 -35.91 16.64 12.29
C LYS A 300 -37.06 16.78 11.30
N LYS A 301 -37.54 18.00 11.03
CA LYS A 301 -38.74 18.24 10.20
C LYS A 301 -38.59 19.50 9.33
N PRO A 302 -38.69 19.37 7.98
CA PRO A 302 -38.49 18.10 7.28
C PRO A 302 -37.07 17.59 7.58
N ALA A 303 -36.89 16.27 7.68
CA ALA A 303 -35.56 15.70 7.88
C ALA A 303 -34.68 16.06 6.66
N PRO A 304 -33.59 16.83 6.80
CA PRO A 304 -32.91 17.43 5.65
C PRO A 304 -32.40 16.40 4.64
N GLY A 305 -31.85 15.28 5.13
CA GLY A 305 -31.37 14.20 4.26
C GLY A 305 -32.49 13.56 3.44
N PHE A 306 -33.63 13.27 4.05
CA PHE A 306 -34.79 12.71 3.36
C PHE A 306 -35.36 13.69 2.33
N ALA A 307 -35.43 14.98 2.69
CA ALA A 307 -35.89 16.04 1.80
C ALA A 307 -35.01 16.19 0.55
N LEU A 308 -33.68 16.20 0.72
CA LEU A 308 -32.72 16.31 -0.37
C LEU A 308 -32.77 15.10 -1.30
N HIS A 309 -32.83 13.87 -0.76
CA HIS A 309 -33.00 12.67 -1.59
C HIS A 309 -34.29 12.72 -2.43
N LEU A 310 -35.44 13.08 -1.83
CA LEU A 310 -36.69 13.23 -2.59
C LEU A 310 -36.61 14.31 -3.67
N TYR A 311 -36.01 15.46 -3.33
CA TYR A 311 -35.86 16.56 -4.26
C TYR A 311 -34.99 16.14 -5.46
N SER A 312 -33.87 15.46 -5.19
CA SER A 312 -32.98 14.91 -6.21
C SER A 312 -33.62 13.80 -7.05
N ILE A 313 -34.41 12.90 -6.45
CA ILE A 313 -35.14 11.87 -7.18
C ILE A 313 -36.20 12.50 -8.09
N ARG A 314 -36.97 13.48 -7.60
CA ARG A 314 -37.96 14.21 -8.41
C ARG A 314 -37.29 14.90 -9.59
N TRP A 315 -36.18 15.60 -9.35
CA TRP A 315 -35.38 16.23 -10.40
C TRP A 315 -34.86 15.21 -11.41
N ALA A 316 -34.37 14.05 -10.95
CA ALA A 316 -33.88 12.98 -11.80
C ALA A 316 -34.96 12.48 -12.76
N ILE A 317 -36.16 12.20 -12.25
CA ILE A 317 -37.31 11.76 -13.06
C ILE A 317 -37.68 12.83 -14.10
N GLN A 318 -37.79 14.09 -13.68
CA GLN A 318 -38.11 15.22 -14.56
C GLN A 318 -37.08 15.44 -15.67
N ASN A 319 -35.82 15.05 -15.44
CA ASN A 319 -34.73 15.14 -16.40
C ASN A 319 -34.45 13.80 -17.12
N GLY A 320 -35.36 12.83 -17.02
CA GLY A 320 -35.29 11.58 -17.77
C GLY A 320 -34.20 10.61 -17.31
N PHE A 321 -33.71 10.72 -16.07
CA PHE A 321 -32.84 9.69 -15.48
C PHE A 321 -33.65 8.45 -15.12
N ALA A 322 -33.05 7.27 -15.26
CA ALA A 322 -33.69 5.98 -15.04
C ALA A 322 -33.29 5.34 -13.70
N VAL A 323 -32.19 5.79 -13.09
CA VAL A 323 -31.67 5.22 -11.85
C VAL A 323 -31.23 6.33 -10.90
N TYR A 324 -31.58 6.20 -9.63
CA TYR A 324 -30.98 6.95 -8.53
C TYR A 324 -30.15 6.01 -7.67
N ASP A 325 -28.83 6.20 -7.68
CA ASP A 325 -27.88 5.33 -7.00
C ASP A 325 -27.54 5.90 -5.61
N LEU A 326 -27.91 5.18 -4.54
CA LEU A 326 -27.68 5.56 -3.14
C LEU A 326 -26.34 5.01 -2.60
N GLN A 327 -25.52 4.39 -3.44
CA GLN A 327 -24.16 3.92 -3.13
C GLN A 327 -24.10 2.87 -2.01
N THR A 328 -22.89 2.64 -1.48
CA THR A 328 -22.52 1.61 -0.51
C THR A 328 -23.31 1.61 0.80
N GLY A 329 -23.58 0.41 1.32
CA GLY A 329 -24.21 0.11 2.59
C GLY A 329 -25.73 -0.08 2.50
N ASP A 330 -26.24 -1.14 3.11
CA ASP A 330 -27.66 -1.50 3.30
C ASP A 330 -28.34 -0.69 4.42
N PHE A 331 -28.05 0.61 4.49
CA PHE A 331 -28.67 1.50 5.48
C PHE A 331 -30.20 1.52 5.31
N SER A 332 -30.93 1.26 6.40
CA SER A 332 -32.40 1.09 6.40
C SER A 332 -33.16 2.23 5.70
N TYR A 333 -32.72 3.49 5.84
CA TYR A 333 -33.36 4.64 5.22
C TYR A 333 -33.35 4.60 3.68
N LYS A 334 -32.42 3.86 3.06
CA LYS A 334 -32.33 3.77 1.59
C LYS A 334 -33.52 3.00 1.01
N TYR A 335 -34.06 2.05 1.77
CA TYR A 335 -35.24 1.27 1.38
C TYR A 335 -36.54 2.07 1.49
N ASP A 336 -36.55 3.17 2.26
CA ASP A 336 -37.69 4.09 2.30
C ASP A 336 -38.01 4.67 0.91
N PHE A 337 -37.02 4.72 0.01
CA PHE A 337 -37.17 5.19 -1.37
C PHE A 337 -37.49 4.08 -2.38
N GLY A 338 -37.74 2.85 -1.94
CA GLY A 338 -37.89 1.68 -2.82
C GLY A 338 -36.55 1.11 -3.29
N GLY A 339 -35.53 1.17 -2.41
CA GLY A 339 -34.19 0.68 -2.65
C GLY A 339 -34.14 -0.80 -3.05
N LEU A 340 -33.38 -1.08 -4.09
CA LEU A 340 -32.98 -2.40 -4.57
C LEU A 340 -31.47 -2.57 -4.36
N GLU A 341 -31.05 -3.81 -4.22
CA GLU A 341 -29.66 -4.14 -3.91
C GLU A 341 -28.92 -4.64 -5.14
N ARG A 342 -27.65 -4.25 -5.25
CA ARG A 342 -26.66 -4.91 -6.09
C ARG A 342 -25.42 -5.17 -5.27
N ARG A 343 -24.69 -6.23 -5.61
CA ARG A 343 -23.44 -6.59 -4.93
C ARG A 343 -22.23 -6.07 -5.69
N VAL A 344 -21.29 -5.50 -4.95
CA VAL A 344 -20.03 -4.99 -5.48
C VAL A 344 -18.89 -5.77 -4.86
N GLU A 345 -17.99 -6.26 -5.69
CA GLU A 345 -16.91 -7.15 -5.28
C GLU A 345 -15.65 -6.37 -4.87
N CYS A 346 -15.01 -6.85 -3.80
CA CYS A 346 -13.67 -6.48 -3.40
C CYS A 346 -12.81 -7.73 -3.49
N LEU A 347 -11.91 -7.78 -4.47
CA LEU A 347 -11.11 -8.95 -4.76
C LEU A 347 -9.62 -8.65 -4.59
N LEU A 348 -8.86 -9.67 -4.24
CA LEU A 348 -7.42 -9.60 -4.08
C LEU A 348 -6.79 -10.74 -4.87
N VAL A 349 -5.83 -10.38 -5.72
CA VAL A 349 -4.84 -11.30 -6.27
C VAL A 349 -3.54 -11.07 -5.52
N SER A 350 -2.98 -12.12 -4.92
CA SER A 350 -1.68 -12.08 -4.24
C SER A 350 -0.71 -13.02 -4.91
N THR A 351 0.57 -12.66 -4.95
CA THR A 351 1.62 -13.62 -5.29
C THR A 351 1.72 -14.68 -4.19
N ALA A 352 2.10 -15.89 -4.57
CA ALA A 352 2.27 -17.01 -3.63
C ALA A 352 3.25 -16.69 -2.48
N THR A 353 4.31 -15.94 -2.80
CA THR A 353 5.37 -15.56 -1.86
C THR A 353 5.00 -14.36 -0.99
N ARG A 354 3.90 -13.65 -1.32
CA ARG A 354 3.54 -12.33 -0.77
C ARG A 354 4.64 -11.27 -0.95
N ARG A 355 5.60 -11.53 -1.84
CA ARG A 355 6.65 -10.61 -2.27
C ARG A 355 6.34 -10.14 -3.68
N ASN A 356 7.02 -9.09 -4.12
CA ASN A 356 6.86 -8.63 -5.49
C ASN A 356 7.23 -9.72 -6.49
N LEU A 357 6.54 -9.74 -7.63
CA LEU A 357 6.97 -10.53 -8.78
C LEU A 357 8.43 -10.24 -9.12
N ARG A 358 9.18 -11.28 -9.48
CA ARG A 358 10.64 -11.26 -9.72
C ARG A 358 11.48 -10.78 -8.52
N ASP A 359 10.89 -10.74 -7.31
CA ASP A 359 11.52 -10.27 -6.08
C ASP A 359 12.13 -8.85 -6.18
N ARG A 360 11.57 -8.01 -7.07
CA ARG A 360 12.07 -6.64 -7.33
C ARG A 360 11.01 -5.59 -7.08
N LEU A 361 11.44 -4.38 -6.75
CA LEU A 361 10.54 -3.22 -6.73
C LEU A 361 10.15 -2.83 -8.15
N GLU A 362 8.93 -2.34 -8.33
CA GLU A 362 8.52 -1.71 -9.58
C GLU A 362 9.33 -0.43 -9.80
N GLY A 363 9.90 -0.23 -10.99
CA GLY A 363 10.80 0.90 -11.28
C GLY A 363 10.17 2.27 -10.95
N ARG A 364 8.87 2.40 -11.21
CA ARG A 364 8.10 3.61 -10.87
C ARG A 364 8.10 3.91 -9.36
N SER A 365 8.21 2.90 -8.50
CA SER A 365 8.19 3.06 -7.05
C SER A 365 9.50 3.50 -6.42
N LEU A 366 10.63 3.43 -7.14
CA LEU A 366 11.96 3.69 -6.58
C LEU A 366 12.11 5.09 -5.96
N PRO A 367 11.57 6.18 -6.55
CA PRO A 367 11.62 7.51 -5.92
C PRO A 367 10.92 7.56 -4.56
N VAL A 368 9.79 6.86 -4.40
CA VAL A 368 9.05 6.78 -3.13
C VAL A 368 9.86 6.01 -2.09
N VAL A 369 10.46 4.88 -2.48
CA VAL A 369 11.30 4.09 -1.58
C VAL A 369 12.56 4.87 -1.18
N LEU A 370 13.17 5.63 -2.09
CA LEU A 370 14.32 6.47 -1.79
C LEU A 370 13.96 7.58 -0.79
N ALA A 371 12.83 8.26 -0.98
CA ALA A 371 12.37 9.29 -0.05
C ALA A 371 12.16 8.70 1.36
N ARG A 372 11.58 7.49 1.45
CA ARG A 372 11.42 6.77 2.72
C ARG A 372 12.75 6.29 3.29
N ALA A 373 13.70 5.84 2.47
CA ALA A 373 15.04 5.47 2.91
C ALA A 373 15.76 6.67 3.56
N LYS A 374 15.65 7.86 2.96
CA LYS A 374 16.18 9.11 3.54
C LYS A 374 15.50 9.46 4.85
N ALA A 375 14.17 9.30 4.95
CA ALA A 375 13.45 9.53 6.21
C ALA A 375 13.86 8.53 7.31
N LEU A 376 14.06 7.26 6.97
CA LEU A 376 14.57 6.25 7.90
C LEU A 376 15.98 6.61 8.40
N HIS A 377 16.86 7.05 7.50
CA HIS A 377 18.19 7.53 7.87
C HIS A 377 18.11 8.74 8.82
N GLN A 378 17.28 9.74 8.53
CA GLN A 378 17.06 10.90 9.39
C GLN A 378 16.50 10.51 10.78
N ALA A 379 15.68 9.47 10.83
CA ALA A 379 15.14 8.91 12.08
C ALA A 379 16.13 7.98 12.83
N GLY A 380 17.33 7.75 12.28
CA GLY A 380 18.35 6.87 12.88
C GLY A 380 18.18 5.38 12.58
N ASP A 381 17.18 4.96 11.81
CA ASP A 381 17.00 3.57 11.34
C ASP A 381 17.96 3.27 10.18
N LEU A 382 19.24 3.12 10.49
CA LEU A 382 20.31 2.85 9.51
C LEU A 382 20.15 1.49 8.84
N VAL A 383 19.55 0.51 9.52
CA VAL A 383 19.33 -0.83 8.98
C VAL A 383 18.21 -0.81 7.96
N GLY A 384 17.09 -0.18 8.29
CA GLY A 384 15.96 0.03 7.39
C GLY A 384 16.35 0.87 6.18
N ALA A 385 17.11 1.95 6.36
CA ALA A 385 17.59 2.78 5.26
C ALA A 385 18.49 1.99 4.30
N ALA A 386 19.45 1.21 4.81
CA ALA A 386 20.33 0.39 4.00
C ALA A 386 19.56 -0.73 3.27
N ARG A 387 18.57 -1.36 3.93
CA ARG A 387 17.69 -2.36 3.31
C ARG A 387 16.92 -1.75 2.14
N ALA A 388 16.34 -0.57 2.33
CA ALA A 388 15.61 0.14 1.30
C ALA A 388 16.49 0.45 0.08
N CYS A 389 17.73 0.92 0.32
CA CYS A 389 18.69 1.19 -0.76
C CYS A 389 19.02 -0.10 -1.54
N ARG A 390 19.25 -1.22 -0.85
CA ARG A 390 19.52 -2.50 -1.53
C ARG A 390 18.34 -2.96 -2.38
N GLN A 391 17.10 -2.87 -1.87
CA GLN A 391 15.91 -3.19 -2.68
C GLN A 391 15.77 -2.30 -3.92
N ILE A 392 16.20 -1.03 -3.84
CA ILE A 392 16.25 -0.15 -5.01
C ILE A 392 17.29 -0.67 -6.00
N LEU A 393 18.49 -1.03 -5.53
CA LEU A 393 19.58 -1.52 -6.39
C LEU A 393 19.29 -2.89 -7.01
N ASP A 394 18.48 -3.73 -6.37
CA ASP A 394 17.99 -4.98 -6.95
C ASP A 394 17.08 -4.72 -8.18
N ALA A 395 16.38 -3.59 -8.21
CA ALA A 395 15.53 -3.16 -9.32
C ALA A 395 16.27 -2.32 -10.37
N ASP A 396 17.16 -1.43 -9.92
CA ASP A 396 18.00 -0.55 -10.73
C ASP A 396 19.42 -0.46 -10.13
N PRO A 397 20.37 -1.28 -10.61
CA PRO A 397 21.73 -1.34 -10.06
C PRO A 397 22.51 -0.03 -10.13
N ASP A 398 22.16 0.84 -11.09
CA ASP A 398 22.85 2.10 -11.36
C ASP A 398 22.16 3.30 -10.68
N HIS A 399 21.18 3.05 -9.80
CA HIS A 399 20.39 4.09 -9.15
C HIS A 399 21.25 4.99 -8.24
N ALA A 400 21.74 6.10 -8.78
CA ALA A 400 22.71 7.00 -8.15
C ALA A 400 22.35 7.43 -6.72
N GLY A 401 21.08 7.79 -6.47
CA GLY A 401 20.62 8.22 -5.15
C GLY A 401 20.67 7.13 -4.07
N ALA A 402 20.51 5.86 -4.46
CA ALA A 402 20.56 4.72 -3.54
C ALA A 402 22.01 4.31 -3.28
N LEU A 403 22.85 4.30 -4.32
CA LEU A 403 24.30 4.10 -4.18
C LEU A 403 24.92 5.13 -3.24
N GLN A 404 24.63 6.42 -3.46
CA GLN A 404 25.16 7.50 -2.63
C GLN A 404 24.73 7.36 -1.17
N LEU A 405 23.44 7.10 -0.91
CA LEU A 405 22.93 6.94 0.44
C LEU A 405 23.52 5.69 1.12
N LEU A 406 23.63 4.58 0.40
CA LEU A 406 24.23 3.35 0.93
C LEU A 406 25.70 3.56 1.29
N GLN A 407 26.47 4.24 0.44
CA GLN A 407 27.86 4.60 0.72
C GLN A 407 27.99 5.49 1.97
N GLN A 408 27.09 6.47 2.14
CA GLN A 408 27.05 7.31 3.34
C GLN A 408 26.77 6.48 4.60
N LEU A 409 25.81 5.56 4.53
CA LEU A 409 25.46 4.67 5.64
C LEU A 409 26.64 3.74 6.01
N ASP A 410 27.32 3.19 5.01
CA ASP A 410 28.49 2.33 5.21
C ASP A 410 29.68 3.12 5.79
N THR A 411 29.89 4.35 5.31
CA THR A 411 30.92 5.24 5.87
C THR A 411 30.62 5.62 7.32
N ALA A 412 29.37 5.96 7.63
CA ALA A 412 28.95 6.26 8.99
C ALA A 412 29.11 5.05 9.91
N ARG A 413 28.75 3.84 9.46
CA ARG A 413 29.00 2.60 10.19
C ARG A 413 30.49 2.38 10.43
N ARG A 414 31.33 2.51 9.40
CA ARG A 414 32.78 2.38 9.52
C ARG A 414 33.41 3.38 10.49
N SER A 415 32.91 4.62 10.52
CA SER A 415 33.40 5.64 11.47
C SER A 415 33.10 5.34 12.94
N ARG A 416 32.07 4.53 13.22
CA ARG A 416 31.72 4.10 14.59
C ARG A 416 32.50 2.87 15.04
N LEU A 417 33.12 2.12 14.12
CA LEU A 417 33.88 0.91 14.44
C LEU A 417 34.88 1.08 15.59
N PRO A 418 35.68 2.16 15.69
CA PRO A 418 36.60 2.31 16.82
C PRO A 418 35.88 2.42 18.17
N GLN A 419 34.73 3.11 18.21
CA GLN A 419 33.91 3.25 19.41
C GLN A 419 33.20 1.93 19.76
N ASP A 420 32.66 1.24 18.76
CA ASP A 420 32.00 -0.06 18.93
C ASP A 420 33.01 -1.11 19.41
N LEU A 421 34.22 -1.13 18.84
CA LEU A 421 35.32 -1.99 19.28
C LEU A 421 35.74 -1.67 20.72
N SER A 422 35.89 -0.39 21.07
CA SER A 422 36.19 0.02 22.45
C SER A 422 35.10 -0.41 23.43
N THR A 423 33.83 -0.37 23.02
CA THR A 423 32.70 -0.78 23.84
C THR A 423 32.66 -2.30 24.01
N ALA A 424 32.86 -3.04 22.92
CA ALA A 424 32.94 -4.50 22.94
C ALA A 424 34.10 -4.98 23.83
N ALA A 425 35.27 -4.35 23.72
CA ALA A 425 36.42 -4.63 24.57
C ALA A 425 36.12 -4.37 26.06
N ARG A 426 35.41 -3.29 26.39
CA ARG A 426 35.00 -3.00 27.78
C ARG A 426 34.00 -4.02 28.31
N LEU A 427 33.03 -4.46 27.50
CA LEU A 427 32.09 -5.52 27.87
C LEU A 427 32.82 -6.85 28.10
N HIS A 428 33.78 -7.17 27.24
CA HIS A 428 34.64 -8.35 27.36
C HIS A 428 35.45 -8.31 28.67
N GLN A 429 36.10 -7.18 28.97
CA GLN A 429 36.84 -6.98 30.21
C GLN A 429 35.96 -7.06 31.47
N ALA A 430 34.71 -6.61 31.38
CA ALA A 430 33.73 -6.73 32.46
C ALA A 430 33.15 -8.15 32.63
N GLY A 431 33.56 -9.11 31.80
CA GLY A 431 33.08 -10.49 31.83
C GLY A 431 31.70 -10.70 31.19
N ASN A 432 31.14 -9.67 30.53
CA ASN A 432 29.88 -9.81 29.80
C ASN A 432 30.13 -10.39 28.39
N LEU A 433 30.41 -11.69 28.36
CA LEU A 433 30.90 -12.38 27.17
C LEU A 433 29.87 -12.46 26.03
N ALA A 434 28.58 -12.58 26.35
CA ALA A 434 27.53 -12.71 25.33
C ALA A 434 27.32 -11.39 24.56
N ASP A 435 27.30 -10.26 25.27
CA ASP A 435 27.15 -8.95 24.63
C ASP A 435 28.41 -8.55 23.85
N ALA A 436 29.60 -8.87 24.37
CA ALA A 436 30.86 -8.67 23.66
C ALA A 436 30.93 -9.48 22.36
N GLU A 437 30.57 -10.77 22.41
CA GLU A 437 30.47 -11.63 21.24
C GLU A 437 29.54 -11.06 20.17
N LYS A 438 28.35 -10.58 20.58
CA LYS A 438 27.39 -9.98 19.67
C LYS A 438 28.01 -8.77 18.96
N MET A 439 28.62 -7.86 19.69
CA MET A 439 29.24 -6.67 19.11
C MET A 439 30.43 -7.02 18.21
N TYR A 440 31.28 -7.98 18.59
CA TYR A 440 32.38 -8.43 17.73
C TYR A 440 31.88 -9.00 16.40
N ARG A 441 30.77 -9.75 16.40
CA ARG A 441 30.15 -10.21 15.15
C ARG A 441 29.63 -9.06 14.30
N GLU A 442 28.95 -8.08 14.90
CA GLU A 442 28.46 -6.89 14.19
C GLU A 442 29.62 -6.09 13.56
N ILE A 443 30.78 -6.02 14.21
CA ILE A 443 31.99 -5.41 13.65
C ILE A 443 32.53 -6.23 12.47
N LEU A 444 32.56 -7.56 12.57
CA LEU A 444 33.02 -8.43 11.48
C LEU A 444 32.07 -8.44 10.27
N ASP A 445 30.79 -8.12 10.45
CA ASP A 445 29.86 -7.91 9.34
C ASP A 445 30.21 -6.66 8.51
N ILE A 446 30.86 -5.66 9.12
CA ILE A 446 31.29 -4.42 8.45
C ILE A 446 32.72 -4.56 7.91
N GLU A 447 33.61 -5.17 8.68
CA GLU A 447 35.01 -5.40 8.34
C GLU A 447 35.42 -6.87 8.58
N PRO A 448 35.11 -7.77 7.62
CA PRO A 448 35.42 -9.19 7.77
C PRO A 448 36.92 -9.48 7.93
N GLY A 449 37.78 -8.57 7.50
CA GLY A 449 39.25 -8.67 7.59
C GLY A 449 39.84 -8.12 8.90
N HIS A 450 39.03 -7.71 9.89
CA HIS A 450 39.56 -7.10 11.10
C HIS A 450 40.23 -8.13 12.02
N PHE A 451 41.57 -8.16 12.03
CA PHE A 451 42.36 -9.10 12.82
C PHE A 451 41.99 -9.10 14.32
N ASP A 452 42.05 -7.93 14.97
CA ASP A 452 41.90 -7.87 16.43
C ASP A 452 40.52 -8.37 16.89
N VAL A 453 39.47 -8.09 16.12
CA VAL A 453 38.11 -8.54 16.41
C VAL A 453 37.97 -10.05 16.24
N ARG A 454 38.53 -10.65 15.18
CA ARG A 454 38.52 -12.12 15.03
C ARG A 454 39.30 -12.80 16.15
N TYR A 455 40.46 -12.27 16.50
CA TYR A 455 41.25 -12.76 17.61
C TYR A 455 40.48 -12.69 18.93
N LEU A 456 39.90 -11.53 19.25
CA LEU A 456 39.13 -11.32 20.48
C LEU A 456 37.86 -12.17 20.54
N LEU A 457 37.15 -12.34 19.42
CA LEU A 457 36.01 -13.25 19.32
C LEU A 457 36.45 -14.71 19.57
N GLY A 458 37.59 -15.13 19.05
CA GLY A 458 38.20 -16.42 19.35
C GLY A 458 38.51 -16.60 20.83
N VAL A 459 39.03 -15.56 21.50
CA VAL A 459 39.27 -15.55 22.96
C VAL A 459 37.96 -15.63 23.75
N VAL A 460 36.91 -14.91 23.35
CA VAL A 460 35.58 -15.02 23.97
C VAL A 460 35.04 -16.44 23.86
N CYS A 461 35.15 -17.07 22.68
CA CYS A 461 34.75 -18.47 22.48
C CYS A 461 35.54 -19.42 23.39
N LEU A 462 36.86 -19.22 23.58
CA LEU A 462 37.67 -19.99 24.54
C LEU A 462 37.16 -19.85 25.97
N GLN A 463 36.86 -18.62 26.41
CA GLN A 463 36.36 -18.34 27.77
C GLN A 463 35.00 -18.97 28.02
N GLN A 464 34.15 -19.05 26.99
CA GLN A 464 32.86 -19.76 27.03
C GLN A 464 32.98 -21.26 26.77
N ARG A 465 34.21 -21.79 26.59
CA ARG A 465 34.49 -23.21 26.30
C ARG A 465 33.88 -23.75 25.00
N ARG A 466 33.63 -22.87 24.01
CA ARG A 466 33.24 -23.25 22.65
C ARG A 466 34.48 -23.37 21.78
N TYR A 467 35.16 -24.51 21.91
CA TYR A 467 36.52 -24.68 21.39
C TYR A 467 36.56 -24.77 19.86
N GLU A 468 35.54 -25.34 19.21
CA GLU A 468 35.41 -25.39 17.74
C GLU A 468 35.23 -23.98 17.16
N ASP A 469 34.40 -23.16 17.78
CA ASP A 469 34.21 -21.76 17.38
C ASP A 469 35.49 -20.95 17.57
N ALA A 470 36.19 -21.17 18.69
CA ALA A 470 37.47 -20.54 18.95
C ALA A 470 38.52 -20.88 17.89
N GLU A 471 38.68 -22.18 17.58
CA GLU A 471 39.62 -22.64 16.56
C GLU A 471 39.35 -21.97 15.21
N ARG A 472 38.08 -21.97 14.77
CA ARG A 472 37.69 -21.35 13.51
C ARG A 472 38.03 -19.86 13.45
N GLN A 473 37.67 -19.10 14.49
CA GLN A 473 37.92 -17.65 14.51
C GLN A 473 39.42 -17.33 14.60
N LEU A 474 40.18 -18.10 15.38
CA LEU A 474 41.63 -17.92 15.53
C LEU A 474 42.38 -18.32 14.26
N SER A 475 41.96 -19.39 13.57
CA SER A 475 42.48 -19.76 12.25
C SER A 475 42.28 -18.66 11.23
N GLN A 476 41.09 -18.04 11.21
CA GLN A 476 40.81 -16.90 10.34
C GLN A 476 41.60 -15.65 10.73
N ALA A 477 41.84 -15.42 12.03
CA ALA A 477 42.72 -14.34 12.49
C ALA A 477 44.17 -14.57 12.04
N ILE A 478 44.70 -15.79 12.19
CA ILE A 478 46.05 -16.17 11.76
C ILE A 478 46.21 -16.03 10.24
N ALA A 479 45.17 -16.36 9.46
CA ALA A 479 45.19 -16.15 8.00
C ALA A 479 45.32 -14.67 7.60
N ILE A 480 44.85 -13.74 8.44
CA ILE A 480 45.00 -12.29 8.22
C ILE A 480 46.38 -11.80 8.69
N ARG A 481 46.81 -12.23 9.89
CA ARG A 481 48.09 -11.83 10.49
C ARG A 481 48.76 -13.05 11.14
N PRO A 482 49.69 -13.72 10.45
CA PRO A 482 50.29 -14.98 10.91
C PRO A 482 51.41 -14.79 11.94
N ASP A 483 51.90 -13.57 12.15
CA ASP A 483 53.05 -13.24 13.00
C ASP A 483 52.67 -12.87 14.44
N VAL A 484 51.47 -13.21 14.91
CA VAL A 484 51.02 -12.94 16.29
C VAL A 484 51.12 -14.21 17.15
N PRO A 485 52.11 -14.33 18.06
CA PRO A 485 52.29 -15.52 18.89
C PRO A 485 51.04 -15.88 19.71
N ALA A 486 50.34 -14.89 20.26
CA ALA A 486 49.17 -15.11 21.11
C ALA A 486 48.00 -15.78 20.35
N ALA A 487 47.84 -15.51 19.05
CA ALA A 487 46.81 -16.14 18.23
C ALA A 487 47.09 -17.64 18.03
N HIS A 488 48.35 -17.98 17.75
CA HIS A 488 48.82 -19.36 17.65
C HIS A 488 48.72 -20.12 18.98
N TYR A 489 49.08 -19.47 20.09
CA TYR A 489 48.91 -20.05 21.43
C TYR A 489 47.44 -20.37 21.72
N ASN A 490 46.54 -19.41 21.52
CA ASN A 490 45.12 -19.57 21.77
C ASN A 490 44.49 -20.64 20.85
N ARG A 491 44.93 -20.72 19.58
CA ARG A 491 44.50 -21.78 18.67
C ARG A 491 44.98 -23.15 19.16
N GLY A 492 46.24 -23.24 19.57
CA GLY A 492 46.82 -24.45 20.17
C GLY A 492 46.05 -24.90 21.42
N LEU A 493 45.66 -23.96 22.28
CA LEU A 493 44.81 -24.22 23.44
C LEU A 493 43.42 -24.74 23.04
N ALA A 494 42.77 -24.13 22.06
CA ALA A 494 41.48 -24.62 21.55
C ALA A 494 41.59 -26.06 21.03
N LEU A 495 42.61 -26.35 20.21
CA LEU A 495 42.85 -27.65 19.61
C LEU A 495 43.18 -28.73 20.64
N VAL A 496 44.01 -28.43 21.64
CA VAL A 496 44.28 -29.36 22.75
C VAL A 496 43.02 -29.66 23.55
N LYS A 497 42.13 -28.68 23.75
CA LYS A 497 40.84 -28.90 24.41
C LYS A 497 39.84 -29.70 23.58
N LEU A 498 40.02 -29.72 22.25
CA LEU A 498 39.28 -30.56 21.30
C LEU A 498 39.91 -31.95 21.11
N ASP A 499 40.98 -32.28 21.85
CA ASP A 499 41.76 -33.52 21.68
C ASP A 499 42.42 -33.68 20.29
N ARG A 500 42.52 -32.57 19.52
CA ARG A 500 43.23 -32.50 18.24
C ARG A 500 44.70 -32.18 18.50
N ILE A 501 45.38 -33.09 19.22
CA ILE A 501 46.66 -32.82 19.86
C ILE A 501 47.78 -32.49 18.86
N GLU A 502 47.87 -33.19 17.72
CA GLU A 502 48.91 -32.93 16.70
C GLU A 502 48.82 -31.52 16.12
N GLU A 503 47.62 -31.08 15.74
CA GLU A 503 47.38 -29.73 15.22
C GLU A 503 47.60 -28.65 16.31
N GLY A 504 47.27 -29.00 17.55
CA GLY A 504 47.54 -28.19 18.73
C GLY A 504 49.04 -27.97 18.93
N LEU A 505 49.84 -29.04 18.88
CA LEU A 505 51.31 -28.99 18.95
C LEU A 505 51.88 -28.13 17.82
N ALA A 506 51.42 -28.31 16.59
CA ALA A 506 51.87 -27.49 15.45
C ALA A 506 51.59 -25.99 15.67
N SER A 507 50.43 -25.65 16.24
CA SER A 507 50.09 -24.25 16.58
C SER A 507 50.97 -23.72 17.72
N LEU A 508 51.27 -24.54 18.73
CA LEU A 508 52.15 -24.16 19.83
C LEU A 508 53.61 -24.00 19.38
N ASP A 509 54.07 -24.86 18.46
CA ASP A 509 55.38 -24.75 17.81
C ASP A 509 55.49 -23.45 17.01
N ALA A 510 54.44 -23.08 16.26
CA ALA A 510 54.39 -21.79 15.56
C ALA A 510 54.44 -20.61 16.54
N CYS A 511 53.74 -20.68 17.68
CA CYS A 511 53.82 -19.67 18.74
C CYS A 511 55.25 -19.52 19.30
N ILE A 512 55.91 -20.64 19.61
CA ILE A 512 57.27 -20.67 20.17
C ILE A 512 58.30 -20.19 19.12
N GLY A 513 58.10 -20.53 17.85
CA GLY A 513 58.94 -20.03 16.76
C GLY A 513 58.91 -18.50 16.65
N LEU A 514 57.73 -17.89 16.86
CA LEU A 514 57.55 -16.44 16.85
C LEU A 514 57.99 -15.78 18.18
N ALA A 515 57.82 -16.47 19.31
CA ALA A 515 58.19 -15.99 20.64
C ALA A 515 58.78 -17.13 21.51
N PRO A 516 60.10 -17.38 21.41
CA PRO A 516 60.75 -18.51 22.11
C PRO A 516 60.59 -18.50 23.64
N GLY A 517 60.35 -17.33 24.23
CA GLY A 517 60.11 -17.14 25.66
C GLY A 517 58.65 -17.25 26.10
N HIS A 518 57.71 -17.68 25.25
CA HIS A 518 56.29 -17.75 25.60
C HIS A 518 56.00 -18.89 26.59
N ALA A 519 56.23 -18.65 27.89
CA ALA A 519 56.17 -19.65 28.95
C ALA A 519 54.88 -20.51 28.97
N GLN A 520 53.72 -19.88 28.72
CA GLN A 520 52.44 -20.59 28.67
C GLN A 520 52.35 -21.57 27.48
N ALA A 521 52.97 -21.26 26.35
CA ALA A 521 52.95 -22.11 25.15
C ALA A 521 53.87 -23.31 25.34
N LEU A 522 55.07 -23.09 25.92
CA LEU A 522 56.00 -24.15 26.31
C LEU A 522 55.34 -25.13 27.29
N ALA A 523 54.73 -24.62 28.37
CA ALA A 523 54.09 -25.47 29.38
C ALA A 523 52.90 -26.26 28.82
N LEU A 524 52.07 -25.63 27.99
CA LEU A 524 50.94 -26.31 27.35
C LEU A 524 51.40 -27.36 26.34
N ARG A 525 52.45 -27.06 25.57
CA ARG A 525 53.07 -27.99 24.62
C ARG A 525 53.64 -29.21 25.32
N ASP A 526 54.39 -29.01 26.40
CA ASP A 526 54.98 -30.12 27.18
C ASP A 526 53.88 -31.02 27.76
N THR A 527 52.78 -30.42 28.22
CA THR A 527 51.61 -31.15 28.71
C THR A 527 50.96 -31.95 27.58
N ALA A 528 50.68 -31.31 26.45
CA ALA A 528 50.06 -31.94 25.29
C ALA A 528 50.92 -33.07 24.70
N LEU A 529 52.25 -32.88 24.66
CA LEU A 529 53.20 -33.87 24.15
C LEU A 529 53.26 -35.12 25.03
N LYS A 530 53.26 -34.96 26.37
CA LYS A 530 53.16 -36.09 27.29
C LYS A 530 51.86 -36.85 27.07
N THR A 531 50.73 -36.15 26.97
CA THR A 531 49.43 -36.78 26.69
C THR A 531 49.43 -37.54 25.36
N PHE A 532 49.97 -36.95 24.30
CA PHE A 532 50.06 -37.58 22.99
C PHE A 532 50.93 -38.84 23.01
N GLN A 533 52.11 -38.78 23.63
CA GLN A 533 53.03 -39.91 23.75
C GLN A 533 52.46 -41.04 24.62
N HIS A 534 51.72 -40.70 25.67
CA HIS A 534 51.02 -41.69 26.50
C HIS A 534 49.86 -42.36 25.77
N ALA A 535 49.06 -41.61 25.00
CA ALA A 535 47.96 -42.16 24.21
C ALA A 535 48.48 -43.07 23.07
N ALA A 536 49.56 -42.67 22.39
CA ALA A 536 50.20 -43.48 21.36
C ALA A 536 50.72 -44.82 21.90
N ARG A 537 51.36 -44.82 23.08
CA ARG A 537 51.85 -46.03 23.76
C ARG A 537 50.76 -46.92 24.35
N ALA A 538 49.55 -46.40 24.55
CA ALA A 538 48.41 -47.17 25.04
C ALA A 538 47.56 -47.78 23.90
N ALA A 539 47.80 -47.33 22.66
CA ALA A 539 47.17 -47.83 21.44
C ALA A 539 48.03 -48.90 20.71
N GLU A 540 49.30 -49.03 21.08
CA GLU A 540 50.19 -50.17 20.79
C GLU A 540 49.95 -51.31 21.80
#